data_AF-A0A4R3ZHA5-F1
#
_entry.id   AF-A0A4R3ZHA5-F1
#
_cell.length_a   1.000
_cell.length_b   1.000
_cell.length_c   1.000
_cell.angle_alpha   90.00
_cell.angle_beta   90.00
_cell.angle_gamma   90.00
#
_symmetry.space_group_name_H-M   'P 1'
#
loop_
_entity.id
_entity.type
_entity.pdbx_description
1 polymer ?
#
loop_
_entity_poly.entity_id
_entity_poly.type
_entity_poly.pdbx_seq_one_letter_code
_entity_poly.pdbx_strand_id
1 'polypeptide(L)' 'MGVLALLPLATLAGKITLSNPDEQELKGRERLCTYENSIYLFTLVTRSQSCPFSKTFDTDDQS' A
#
# COMPACT_ATOMS: atom_id res chain seq x y z
N MET A 1 -4.62 -25.40 17.54
CA MET A 1 -5.08 -24.09 18.06
C MET A 1 -4.29 -23.02 17.32
N GLY A 2 -4.88 -22.35 16.34
CA GLY A 2 -4.23 -21.26 15.60
C GLY A 2 -4.62 -19.93 16.22
N VAL A 3 -3.64 -19.16 16.69
CA VAL A 3 -3.87 -17.82 17.25
C VAL A 3 -4.13 -16.88 16.08
N LEU A 4 -5.39 -16.47 15.88
CA LEU A 4 -5.73 -15.41 14.95
C LEU A 4 -5.24 -14.09 15.60
N ALA A 5 -4.05 -13.65 15.20
CA ALA A 5 -3.50 -12.37 15.65
C ALA A 5 -4.37 -11.24 15.06
N LEU A 6 -5.25 -10.68 15.88
CA LEU A 6 -5.97 -9.44 15.58
C LEU A 6 -4.95 -8.30 15.68
N LEU A 7 -4.38 -7.91 14.55
CA LEU A 7 -3.60 -6.67 14.45
C LEU A 7 -4.50 -5.49 14.80
N PRO A 8 -4.04 -4.53 15.62
CA PRO A 8 -4.81 -3.34 15.91
C PRO A 8 -5.01 -2.57 14.60
N LEU A 9 -6.27 -2.37 14.21
CA LEU A 9 -6.63 -1.36 13.20
C LEU A 9 -6.43 0.02 13.84
N ALA A 10 -5.18 0.46 13.93
CA ALA A 10 -4.84 1.82 14.30
C ALA A 10 -5.17 2.72 13.10
N THR A 11 -6.42 3.17 13.00
CA THR A 11 -6.81 4.28 12.13
C THR A 11 -6.35 5.58 12.80
N LEU A 12 -5.09 5.96 12.58
CA LEU A 12 -4.63 7.31 12.87
C LEU A 12 -5.35 8.23 11.87
N ALA A 13 -6.17 9.17 12.34
CA ALA A 13 -6.78 10.17 11.46
C ALA A 13 -5.68 10.82 10.61
N GLY A 14 -5.84 10.84 9.28
CA GLY A 14 -4.81 11.34 8.35
C GLY A 14 -3.84 10.29 7.81
N LYS A 15 -3.91 9.02 8.24
CA LYS A 15 -3.09 7.91 7.69
C LYS A 15 -3.92 6.67 7.41
N ILE A 16 -3.61 5.99 6.32
CA ILE A 16 -4.22 4.73 5.92
C ILE A 16 -3.17 3.70 5.55
N THR A 17 -3.35 2.46 6.02
CA THR A 17 -2.53 1.33 5.59
C THR A 17 -3.29 0.52 4.56
N LEU A 18 -2.71 0.38 3.36
CA LEU A 18 -3.23 -0.45 2.28
C LEU A 18 -2.31 -1.65 2.05
N SER A 19 -2.88 -2.74 1.58
CA SER A 19 -2.17 -4.00 1.35
C SER A 19 -2.57 -4.60 0.01
N ASN A 20 -1.84 -5.62 -0.44
CA ASN A 20 -2.11 -6.33 -1.69
C ASN A 20 -2.09 -5.40 -2.92
N PRO A 21 -0.99 -4.67 -3.17
CA PRO A 21 -0.92 -3.80 -4.34
C PRO A 21 -1.00 -4.60 -5.64
N ASP A 22 -1.55 -3.97 -6.68
CA ASP A 22 -1.35 -4.40 -8.06
C ASP A 22 0.08 -4.05 -8.50
N GLU A 23 0.77 -4.99 -9.13
CA GLU A 23 2.16 -4.85 -9.57
C GLU A 23 2.21 -4.79 -11.11
N GLN A 24 2.84 -3.74 -11.63
CA GLN A 24 3.13 -3.62 -13.05
C GLN A 24 4.61 -3.33 -13.27
N GLU A 25 5.28 -4.14 -14.10
CA GLU A 25 6.65 -3.88 -14.52
C GLU A 25 6.70 -2.68 -15.48
N LEU A 26 7.54 -1.70 -15.16
CA LEU A 26 7.82 -0.55 -16.01
C LEU A 26 9.10 -0.78 -16.82
N LYS A 27 9.26 0.00 -17.89
CA LYS A 27 10.51 -0.01 -18.66
C LYS A 27 11.66 0.45 -17.76
N GLY A 28 12.69 -0.37 -17.59
CA GLY A 28 13.92 0.03 -16.90
C GLY A 28 14.07 -0.43 -15.45
N ARG A 29 13.77 -1.71 -15.15
CA ARG A 29 13.88 -2.34 -13.81
C ARG A 29 13.05 -1.67 -12.72
N GLU A 30 12.10 -0.83 -13.12
CA GLU A 30 11.15 -0.18 -12.23
C GLU A 30 9.84 -0.98 -12.21
N ARG A 31 9.11 -0.85 -11.12
CA ARG A 31 7.79 -1.43 -10.90
C ARG A 31 6.86 -0.35 -10.39
N LEU A 32 5.66 -0.32 -10.92
CA LEU A 32 4.54 0.46 -10.41
C LEU A 32 3.73 -0.42 -9.46
N CYS A 33 3.52 0.09 -8.25
CA CYS A 33 2.71 -0.53 -7.22
C CYS A 33 1.47 0.32 -7.00
N THR A 34 0.30 -0.22 -7.28
CA THR A 34 -0.98 0.48 -7.11
C THR A 34 -1.69 -0.08 -5.89
N TYR A 35 -1.91 0.76 -4.89
CA TYR A 35 -2.63 0.42 -3.67
C TYR A 35 -3.98 1.11 -3.72
N GLU A 36 -5.06 0.33 -3.69
CA GLU A 36 -6.41 0.87 -3.78
C GLU A 36 -7.37 0.25 -2.79
N ASN A 37 -8.41 1.01 -2.45
CA ASN A 37 -9.64 0.52 -1.86
C ASN A 37 -10.80 1.33 -2.43
N SER A 38 -12.01 1.20 -1.87
CA SER A 38 -13.20 1.89 -2.40
C SER A 38 -13.15 3.44 -2.31
N ILE A 39 -12.15 4.04 -1.66
CA ILE A 39 -12.10 5.48 -1.36
C ILE A 39 -10.75 6.11 -1.78
N TYR A 40 -9.67 5.33 -1.75
CA TYR A 40 -8.31 5.82 -1.99
C TYR A 40 -7.60 5.02 -3.06
N LEU A 41 -6.80 5.73 -3.85
CA LEU A 41 -5.89 5.19 -4.86
C LEU A 41 -4.52 5.83 -4.66
N PHE A 42 -3.51 5.03 -4.37
CA PHE A 42 -2.13 5.47 -4.23
C PHE A 42 -1.22 4.68 -5.15
N THR A 43 -0.27 5.36 -5.78
CA THR A 43 0.75 4.72 -6.62
C THR A 43 2.14 4.93 -6.05
N LEU A 44 3.00 3.92 -6.22
CA LEU A 44 4.39 3.95 -5.81
C LEU A 44 5.23 3.36 -6.92
N VAL A 45 6.20 4.11 -7.43
CA VAL A 45 7.25 3.58 -8.30
C VAL A 45 8.44 3.13 -7.46
N THR A 46 8.88 1.90 -7.66
CA THR A 46 10.04 1.33 -6.96
C THR A 46 10.97 0.60 -7.94
N ARG A 47 12.25 0.48 -7.57
CA ARG A 47 13.23 -0.38 -8.26
C ARG A 47 13.45 -1.72 -7.56
N SER A 48 12.65 -2.00 -6.54
CA SER A 48 12.65 -3.28 -5.84
C SER A 48 12.23 -4.43 -6.77
N GLN A 49 12.62 -5.65 -6.39
CA GLN A 49 12.21 -6.85 -7.10
C GLN A 49 10.70 -7.11 -7.01
N SER A 50 10.03 -6.56 -5.99
CA SER A 50 8.59 -6.64 -5.83
C SER A 50 8.04 -5.42 -5.08
N CYS A 51 6.73 -5.20 -5.21
CA CYS A 51 6.02 -4.23 -4.40
C CYS A 51 5.96 -4.64 -2.91
N PRO A 52 6.10 -3.68 -1.97
CA PRO A 52 5.83 -3.95 -0.55
C PRO A 52 4.41 -4.51 -0.39
N PHE A 53 4.25 -5.56 0.42
CA PHE A 53 2.92 -6.15 0.61
C PHE A 53 1.92 -5.16 1.21
N SER A 54 2.39 -4.29 2.11
CA SER A 54 1.58 -3.30 2.80
C SER A 54 2.35 -2.00 2.95
N LYS A 55 1.65 -0.87 2.85
CA LYS A 55 2.22 0.46 2.99
C LYS A 55 1.22 1.42 3.63
N THR A 56 1.73 2.26 4.52
CA THR A 56 0.96 3.37 5.11
C THR A 56 1.16 4.63 4.29
N PHE A 57 0.06 5.27 3.94
CA PHE A 57 -0.01 6.53 3.22
C PHE A 57 -0.65 7.59 4.09
N ASP A 58 -0.20 8.83 3.95
CA ASP A 58 -0.87 9.99 4.51
C ASP A 58 -2.07 10.33 3.60
N THR A 59 -3.26 10.44 4.19
CA THR A 59 -4.50 10.78 3.45
C THR A 59 -4.73 12.29 3.37
N ASP A 60 -3.95 13.07 4.12
CA ASP A 60 -3.99 14.54 4.13
C ASP A 60 -3.26 15.15 2.93
N ASP A 61 -2.34 14.40 2.30
CA ASP A 61 -1.52 14.83 1.15
C ASP A 61 -2.33 14.95 -0.16
N GLN A 62 -3.63 14.60 -0.14
CA GLN A 62 -4.56 14.73 -1.27
C GLN A 62 -5.35 16.05 -1.23
N SER A 63 -4.66 17.17 -0.94
CA SER A 63 -5.24 18.53 -0.95
C SER A 63 -5.05 19.25 -2.29
#